data_AF-J1EF74-F1
#
_entry.id   AF-J1EF74-F1
#
_cell.length_a   1.000
_cell.length_b   1.000
_cell.length_c   1.000
_cell.angle_alpha   90.00
_cell.angle_beta   90.00
_cell.angle_gamma   90.00
#
_symmetry.space_group_name_H-M   'P 1'
#
loop_
_entity.id
_entity.type
_entity.pdbx_description
1 polymer ?
#
loop_
_entity_poly.entity_id
_entity_poly.type
_entity_poly.pdbx_seq_one_letter_code
_entity_poly.pdbx_strand_id
1 'polypeptide(L)'
;MRYLAVLLLAAVTPFAQAANFVSLHQSALKIALPPAAGSYNYKFDTRIGFKQQYAPTGVTGCAIGYATGGCAFPGGGSLALPEFTGYQLQNKEFKIFIPAGTRSFMFSGYAPQRTQSAFALRYGSAPVREAALSGAEYQAAQTSERIDSAFSRLVNERSEQLVVHDGGGTLRFVGGQLDAKRGSTKEGNWLYVRQLSGSPLYDVQGAIDLDMAQYAAGYAKIVWTTSAYPDPVDAPSAGGGTGTVTPQDNATTLPVPATVSTSVVSAAGQPLRLDITLAQATSDVAASPKISTWVAALIPANGQSFQADTWFFRLANGSWASQVPADLEGIAFASQVANAASLKFTPSLDFTEAELRAFNVQVHFGYKTGTGSFVSKGKVWPQ
;
A
#
# COMPACT_ATOMS: atom_id res chain seq x y z
N MET A 1 51.44 -23.58 19.47
CA MET A 1 51.42 -22.25 18.82
C MET A 1 50.45 -22.36 17.65
N ARG A 2 49.55 -21.45 17.30
CA ARG A 2 48.98 -20.21 17.84
C ARG A 2 47.77 -19.97 16.90
N TYR A 3 46.65 -19.54 17.49
CA TYR A 3 45.44 -18.90 16.92
C TYR A 3 45.39 -18.57 15.42
N LEU A 4 44.24 -18.84 14.78
CA LEU A 4 43.40 -17.75 14.27
C LEU A 4 41.94 -18.21 14.09
N ALA A 5 41.08 -17.71 14.96
CA ALA A 5 39.64 -17.66 14.74
C ALA A 5 39.34 -16.48 13.80
N VAL A 6 38.58 -16.72 12.73
CA VAL A 6 37.93 -15.64 11.97
C VAL A 6 36.45 -15.92 11.99
N LEU A 7 35.75 -15.28 12.94
CA LEU A 7 34.33 -15.02 12.85
C LEU A 7 34.09 -14.10 11.65
N LEU A 8 33.38 -14.59 10.63
CA LEU A 8 32.68 -13.73 9.70
C LEU A 8 31.20 -13.71 10.11
N LEU A 9 30.84 -12.67 10.88
CA LEU A 9 29.48 -12.17 10.97
C LEU A 9 29.05 -11.77 9.55
N ALA A 10 28.38 -12.67 8.83
CA ALA A 10 27.63 -12.28 7.65
C ALA A 10 26.33 -11.64 8.14
N ALA A 11 26.25 -10.33 7.96
CA ALA A 11 25.06 -9.54 8.17
C ALA A 11 23.89 -10.17 7.39
N VAL A 12 22.96 -10.76 8.11
CA VAL A 12 21.65 -11.16 7.57
C VAL A 12 20.89 -9.87 7.33
N THR A 13 20.97 -9.33 6.12
CA THR A 13 20.02 -8.31 5.66
C THR A 13 18.69 -9.01 5.40
N PRO A 14 17.61 -8.71 6.15
CA PRO A 14 16.28 -9.17 5.79
C PRO A 14 15.87 -8.42 4.50
N PHE A 15 15.77 -9.14 3.38
CA PHE A 15 15.26 -8.57 2.15
C PHE A 15 13.75 -8.43 2.27
N ALA A 16 13.32 -7.16 2.22
CA ALA A 16 11.96 -6.70 2.42
C ALA A 16 10.95 -7.37 1.47
N GLN A 17 9.90 -7.97 2.04
CA GLN A 17 8.63 -8.26 1.39
C GLN A 17 8.16 -7.01 0.62
N ALA A 18 7.81 -7.16 -0.67
CA ALA A 18 7.17 -6.08 -1.41
C ALA A 18 5.84 -5.74 -0.73
N ALA A 19 5.83 -4.61 -0.02
CA ALA A 19 4.73 -4.18 0.82
C ALA A 19 3.49 -3.84 -0.02
N ASN A 20 2.35 -4.46 0.28
CA ASN A 20 1.07 -4.18 -0.38
C ASN A 20 0.30 -3.16 0.45
N PHE A 21 0.74 -1.90 0.41
CA PHE A 21 0.08 -0.83 1.15
C PHE A 21 -1.30 -0.48 0.57
N VAL A 22 -2.34 -0.84 1.30
CA VAL A 22 -3.73 -0.54 0.94
C VAL A 22 -4.07 0.91 1.28
N SER A 23 -4.63 1.65 0.33
CA SER A 23 -5.10 3.02 0.57
C SER A 23 -6.34 3.00 1.47
N LEU A 24 -6.32 3.76 2.57
CA LEU A 24 -7.50 3.92 3.43
C LEU A 24 -8.66 4.64 2.72
N HIS A 25 -8.36 5.36 1.65
CA HIS A 25 -9.37 6.06 0.84
C HIS A 25 -10.22 5.09 -0.01
N GLN A 26 -9.81 3.82 -0.10
CA GLN A 26 -10.62 2.76 -0.72
C GLN A 26 -11.71 2.22 0.23
N SER A 27 -11.65 2.56 1.52
CA SER A 27 -12.75 2.32 2.44
C SER A 27 -13.87 3.34 2.21
N ALA A 28 -15.11 2.89 2.17
CA ALA A 28 -16.25 3.76 1.89
C ALA A 28 -16.50 4.76 3.03
N LEU A 29 -16.51 6.05 2.70
CA LEU A 29 -16.94 7.14 3.58
C LEU A 29 -18.46 7.26 3.47
N LYS A 30 -19.18 6.98 4.55
CA LYS A 30 -20.64 7.13 4.64
C LYS A 30 -20.99 8.43 5.35
N ILE A 31 -21.77 9.27 4.69
CA ILE A 31 -22.18 10.58 5.19
C ILE A 31 -23.69 10.57 5.37
N ALA A 32 -24.17 10.71 6.60
CA ALA A 32 -25.60 10.85 6.87
C ALA A 32 -26.13 12.15 6.27
N LEU A 33 -27.21 12.07 5.50
CA LEU A 33 -27.93 13.22 4.98
C LEU A 33 -29.03 13.65 5.96
N PRO A 34 -29.35 14.95 6.04
CA PRO A 34 -30.45 15.42 6.88
C PRO A 34 -31.74 14.66 6.55
N PRO A 35 -32.43 14.07 7.55
CA PRO A 35 -33.67 13.36 7.30
C PRO A 35 -34.76 14.37 6.91
N ALA A 36 -35.80 13.89 6.24
CA ALA A 36 -36.98 14.70 5.98
C ALA A 36 -37.60 15.18 7.31
N ALA A 37 -38.17 16.39 7.32
CA ALA A 37 -38.81 16.94 8.52
C ALA A 37 -39.82 15.95 9.12
N GLY A 38 -39.65 15.61 10.40
CA GLY A 38 -40.49 14.63 11.11
C GLY A 38 -40.11 13.15 10.89
N SER A 39 -38.99 12.86 10.22
CA SER A 39 -38.47 11.50 10.03
C SER A 39 -37.16 11.28 10.77
N TYR A 40 -36.92 10.06 11.24
CA TYR A 40 -35.63 9.59 11.78
C TYR A 40 -34.89 8.66 10.81
N ASN A 41 -35.38 8.52 9.56
CA ASN A 41 -34.75 7.67 8.54
C ASN A 41 -33.63 8.44 7.84
N TYR A 42 -32.39 8.21 8.27
CA TYR A 42 -31.22 8.79 7.63
C TYR A 42 -30.92 8.08 6.31
N LYS A 43 -30.76 8.86 5.23
CA LYS A 43 -30.12 8.39 4.00
C LYS A 43 -28.62 8.65 4.10
N PHE A 44 -27.81 7.83 3.46
CA PHE A 44 -26.36 7.99 3.46
C PHE A 44 -25.84 8.25 2.04
N ASP A 45 -25.08 9.32 1.86
CA ASP A 45 -24.20 9.50 0.69
C ASP A 45 -22.92 8.68 0.94
N THR A 46 -22.55 7.83 -0.02
CA THR A 46 -21.38 6.94 0.11
C THR A 46 -20.34 7.32 -0.94
N ARG A 47 -19.12 7.64 -0.49
CA ARG A 47 -18.03 8.07 -1.36
C ARG A 47 -16.81 7.17 -1.18
N ILE A 48 -16.19 6.80 -2.29
CA ILE A 48 -15.03 5.89 -2.30
C ILE A 48 -13.94 6.48 -3.20
N GLY A 49 -12.69 6.37 -2.77
CA GLY A 49 -11.53 6.98 -3.41
C GLY A 49 -11.39 8.43 -3.00
N PHE A 50 -10.14 8.87 -2.82
CA PHE A 50 -9.79 10.21 -2.36
C PHE A 50 -10.42 11.29 -3.25
N LYS A 51 -10.48 11.04 -4.57
CA LYS A 51 -11.07 11.96 -5.54
C LYS A 51 -12.53 12.31 -5.24
N GLN A 52 -13.32 11.33 -4.80
CA GLN A 52 -14.74 11.56 -4.52
C GLN A 52 -14.93 12.01 -3.08
N GLN A 53 -14.19 11.41 -2.13
CA GLN A 53 -14.28 11.71 -0.72
C GLN A 53 -13.90 13.17 -0.39
N TYR A 54 -12.91 13.70 -1.11
CA TYR A 54 -12.24 14.95 -0.74
C TYR A 54 -12.16 15.98 -1.85
N ALA A 55 -13.03 15.91 -2.87
CA ALA A 55 -13.11 16.99 -3.85
C ALA A 55 -13.19 18.37 -3.14
N PRO A 56 -12.44 19.40 -3.59
CA PRO A 56 -12.37 20.71 -2.93
C PRO A 56 -13.66 21.52 -3.18
N THR A 57 -14.78 20.98 -2.74
CA THR A 57 -16.13 21.55 -2.83
C THR A 57 -16.60 21.87 -1.42
N GLY A 58 -17.11 23.08 -1.16
CA GLY A 58 -17.58 23.50 0.16
C GLY A 58 -17.49 25.00 0.40
N VAL A 59 -17.81 25.44 1.62
CA VAL A 59 -17.68 26.84 2.09
C VAL A 59 -16.38 27.01 2.86
N THR A 60 -15.63 28.10 2.59
CA THR A 60 -14.39 28.43 3.31
C THR A 60 -14.58 28.41 4.83
N GLY A 61 -13.72 27.70 5.55
CA GLY A 61 -13.79 27.57 7.01
C GLY A 61 -14.59 26.38 7.55
N CYS A 62 -15.22 25.58 6.67
CA CYS A 62 -15.83 24.30 7.03
C CYS A 62 -14.90 23.11 6.69
N ALA A 63 -15.10 21.99 7.39
CA ALA A 63 -14.46 20.74 7.04
C ALA A 63 -14.93 20.21 5.65
N ILE A 64 -14.00 19.86 4.77
CA ILE A 64 -14.22 19.11 3.53
C ILE A 64 -14.39 17.62 3.87
N GLY A 65 -15.34 16.95 3.20
CA GLY A 65 -15.65 15.53 3.43
C GLY A 65 -17.00 15.28 4.13
N TYR A 66 -17.68 16.33 4.60
CA TYR A 66 -19.06 16.27 5.07
C TYR A 66 -19.99 17.04 4.12
N ALA A 67 -20.88 16.32 3.43
CA ALA A 67 -21.75 16.85 2.39
C ALA A 67 -22.99 17.63 2.92
N THR A 68 -23.12 17.81 4.23
CA THR A 68 -24.39 18.23 4.86
C THR A 68 -24.60 19.74 4.95
N GLY A 69 -23.75 20.57 4.33
CA GLY A 69 -23.93 22.03 4.33
C GLY A 69 -23.81 22.70 5.70
N GLY A 70 -23.32 21.98 6.72
CA GLY A 70 -22.99 22.50 8.04
C GLY A 70 -21.50 22.37 8.33
N CYS A 71 -20.88 23.41 8.88
CA CYS A 71 -19.53 23.34 9.42
C CYS A 71 -19.54 22.43 10.66
N ALA A 72 -18.98 21.23 10.59
CA ALA A 72 -18.78 20.38 11.77
C ALA A 72 -17.74 20.99 12.74
N PHE A 73 -16.77 21.74 12.22
CA PHE A 73 -15.82 22.54 12.99
C PHE A 73 -15.65 23.91 12.33
N PRO A 74 -15.92 25.03 13.02
CA PRO A 74 -15.61 26.36 12.51
C PRO A 74 -14.11 26.61 12.62
N GLY A 75 -13.39 26.49 11.51
CA GLY A 75 -11.96 26.75 11.48
C GLY A 75 -11.29 26.27 10.20
N GLY A 76 -10.72 27.20 9.43
CA GLY A 76 -9.58 26.95 8.52
C GLY A 76 -9.80 26.13 7.25
N GLY A 77 -10.82 25.29 7.16
CA GLY A 77 -10.87 24.23 6.14
C GLY A 77 -10.12 23.00 6.63
N SER A 78 -10.82 21.90 6.92
CA SER A 78 -10.21 20.66 7.42
C SER A 78 -10.73 19.43 6.68
N LEU A 79 -9.91 18.41 6.42
CA LEU A 79 -10.40 17.11 5.94
C LEU A 79 -10.64 16.21 7.14
N ALA A 80 -11.88 15.79 7.34
CA ALA A 80 -12.15 14.70 8.26
C ALA A 80 -11.81 13.38 7.55
N LEU A 81 -10.90 12.58 8.13
CA LEU A 81 -10.81 11.18 7.73
C LEU A 81 -12.06 10.46 8.27
N PRO A 82 -12.64 9.51 7.52
CA PRO A 82 -13.87 8.86 7.94
C PRO A 82 -13.66 8.22 9.32
N GLU A 83 -14.61 8.41 10.23
CA GLU A 83 -14.65 7.57 11.42
C GLU A 83 -15.07 6.17 10.97
N PHE A 84 -14.16 5.21 11.10
CA PHE A 84 -14.45 3.82 10.75
C PHE A 84 -14.94 3.05 11.98
N THR A 85 -16.05 3.51 12.59
CA THR A 85 -16.61 2.89 13.80
C THR A 85 -17.00 1.42 13.54
N GLY A 86 -16.52 0.51 14.38
CA GLY A 86 -16.67 -0.94 14.26
C GLY A 86 -15.84 -1.59 13.14
N TYR A 87 -15.12 -0.82 12.32
CA TYR A 87 -14.28 -1.36 11.26
C TYR A 87 -12.94 -1.81 11.82
N GLN A 88 -12.58 -3.07 11.56
CA GLN A 88 -11.25 -3.58 11.85
C GLN A 88 -10.34 -3.32 10.66
N LEU A 89 -9.24 -2.61 10.89
CA LEU A 89 -8.19 -2.40 9.89
C LEU A 89 -7.37 -3.70 9.79
N GLN A 90 -7.87 -4.64 8.98
CA GLN A 90 -7.28 -5.97 8.84
C GLN A 90 -5.94 -5.98 8.10
N ASN A 91 -5.65 -4.92 7.35
CA ASN A 91 -4.40 -4.77 6.63
C ASN A 91 -3.29 -4.30 7.56
N LYS A 92 -2.23 -5.10 7.70
CA LYS A 92 -1.01 -4.71 8.41
C LYS A 92 -0.25 -3.59 7.71
N GLU A 93 -0.52 -3.34 6.43
CA GLU A 93 0.14 -2.33 5.62
C GLU A 93 -0.92 -1.45 4.96
N PHE A 94 -0.94 -0.18 5.32
CA PHE A 94 -1.88 0.77 4.76
C PHE A 94 -1.27 2.15 4.54
N LYS A 95 -1.88 2.93 3.65
CA LYS A 95 -1.41 4.26 3.30
C LYS A 95 -2.53 5.29 3.30
N ILE A 96 -2.16 6.52 3.60
CA ILE A 96 -3.07 7.66 3.70
C ILE A 96 -2.46 8.80 2.89
N PHE A 97 -3.20 9.31 1.92
CA PHE A 97 -2.76 10.48 1.18
C PHE A 97 -2.93 11.73 2.03
N ILE A 98 -1.81 12.44 2.27
CA ILE A 98 -1.79 13.77 2.88
C ILE A 98 -1.63 14.77 1.74
N PRO A 99 -2.62 15.63 1.47
CA PRO A 99 -2.57 16.48 0.29
C PRO A 99 -1.65 17.69 0.48
N ALA A 100 -1.45 18.44 -0.60
CA ALA A 100 -0.85 19.77 -0.52
C ALA A 100 -1.75 20.69 0.33
N GLY A 101 -1.15 21.66 1.00
CA GLY A 101 -1.85 22.59 1.87
C GLY A 101 -2.07 22.07 3.28
N THR A 102 -1.62 20.88 3.66
CA THR A 102 -1.74 20.39 5.04
C THR A 102 -0.89 21.20 6.02
N ARG A 103 -1.56 21.81 7.00
CA ARG A 103 -0.97 22.58 8.10
C ARG A 103 -0.81 21.74 9.36
N SER A 104 -1.75 20.85 9.64
CA SER A 104 -1.68 19.90 10.75
C SER A 104 -2.34 18.59 10.37
N PHE A 105 -1.87 17.51 10.99
CA PHE A 105 -2.43 16.17 10.78
C PHE A 105 -2.52 15.43 12.10
N MET A 106 -3.69 14.87 12.37
CA MET A 106 -3.93 13.97 13.48
C MET A 106 -4.48 12.66 12.95
N PHE A 107 -3.94 11.55 13.44
CA PHE A 107 -4.37 10.22 13.09
C PHE A 107 -4.29 9.30 14.31
N SER A 108 -5.38 8.60 14.59
CA SER A 108 -5.52 7.72 15.75
C SER A 108 -6.36 6.50 15.40
N GLY A 109 -6.23 5.46 16.21
CA GLY A 109 -7.11 4.29 16.18
C GLY A 109 -7.17 3.65 17.56
N TYR A 110 -7.96 2.61 17.70
CA TYR A 110 -8.10 1.87 18.95
C TYR A 110 -7.38 0.52 18.85
N ALA A 111 -6.50 0.27 19.80
CA ALA A 111 -5.86 -1.02 19.97
C ALA A 111 -6.71 -1.92 20.88
N PRO A 112 -6.83 -3.23 20.59
CA PRO A 112 -7.51 -4.15 21.48
C PRO A 112 -6.76 -4.30 22.81
N GLN A 113 -7.51 -4.60 23.87
CA GLN A 113 -6.95 -4.73 25.22
C GLN A 113 -5.82 -5.76 25.28
N ARG A 114 -4.84 -5.49 26.15
CA ARG A 114 -3.70 -6.37 26.45
C ARG A 114 -2.85 -6.74 25.22
N THR A 115 -2.87 -5.91 24.18
CA THR A 115 -2.06 -6.11 22.98
C THR A 115 -0.93 -5.08 22.94
N GLN A 116 0.32 -5.54 22.89
CA GLN A 116 1.44 -4.69 22.51
C GLN A 116 1.47 -4.55 21.00
N SER A 117 1.47 -3.30 20.52
CA SER A 117 1.47 -3.01 19.09
C SER A 117 2.63 -2.11 18.74
N ALA A 118 3.27 -2.37 17.60
CA ALA A 118 4.34 -1.55 17.06
C ALA A 118 4.09 -1.27 15.57
N PHE A 119 4.38 -0.05 15.15
CA PHE A 119 4.17 0.43 13.80
C PHE A 119 5.39 1.21 13.30
N ALA A 120 5.67 1.09 12.02
CA ALA A 120 6.63 1.92 11.29
C ALA A 120 5.87 2.83 10.33
N LEU A 121 6.17 4.12 10.39
CA LEU A 121 5.55 5.16 9.57
C LEU A 121 6.61 5.85 8.72
N ARG A 122 6.29 6.15 7.46
CA ARG A 122 7.18 6.92 6.59
C ARG A 122 6.42 7.73 5.55
N TYR A 123 6.85 8.97 5.33
CA TYR A 123 6.19 9.92 4.43
C TYR A 123 6.86 9.99 3.06
N GLY A 124 6.12 9.59 2.03
CA GLY A 124 6.52 9.60 0.62
C GLY A 124 7.18 8.33 0.10
N SER A 125 7.36 7.33 0.96
CA SER A 125 7.82 5.99 0.57
C SER A 125 7.45 5.00 1.67
N ALA A 126 7.35 3.72 1.30
CA ALA A 126 7.19 2.63 2.25
C ALA A 126 8.30 2.60 3.34
N PRO A 127 7.95 2.30 4.61
CA PRO A 127 8.90 1.79 5.61
C PRO A 127 9.69 0.61 5.07
N VAL A 128 10.98 0.54 5.40
CA VAL A 128 11.85 -0.58 5.01
C VAL A 128 11.79 -1.69 6.05
N ARG A 129 11.47 -1.35 7.31
CA ARG A 129 11.42 -2.28 8.42
C ARG A 129 10.25 -3.25 8.31
N GLU A 130 10.54 -4.53 8.58
CA GLU A 130 9.56 -5.63 8.59
C GLU A 130 9.59 -6.44 9.88
N ALA A 131 10.78 -6.56 10.47
CA ALA A 131 10.94 -7.27 11.73
C ALA A 131 10.22 -6.55 12.87
N ALA A 132 9.64 -7.34 13.77
CA ALA A 132 9.15 -6.87 15.05
C ALA A 132 10.28 -6.18 15.83
N LEU A 133 9.92 -5.17 16.63
CA LEU A 133 10.89 -4.49 17.49
C LEU A 133 11.39 -5.44 18.58
N SER A 134 12.70 -5.41 18.83
CA SER A 134 13.25 -5.98 20.06
C SER A 134 12.71 -5.25 21.29
N GLY A 135 12.79 -5.88 22.47
CA GLY A 135 12.33 -5.25 23.71
C GLY A 135 13.02 -3.89 24.00
N ALA A 136 14.31 -3.77 23.66
CA ALA A 136 15.05 -2.52 23.80
C ALA A 136 14.59 -1.44 22.80
N GLU A 137 14.38 -1.81 21.54
CA GLU A 137 13.85 -0.88 20.52
C GLU A 137 12.43 -0.41 20.88
N TYR A 138 11.60 -1.30 21.40
CA TYR A 138 10.24 -0.96 21.83
C TYR A 138 10.26 0.07 22.98
N GLN A 139 11.06 -0.18 24.02
CA GLN A 139 11.19 0.73 25.16
C GLN A 139 11.81 2.08 24.74
N ALA A 140 12.77 2.08 23.82
CA ALA A 140 13.34 3.30 23.26
C ALA A 140 12.28 4.09 22.46
N ALA A 141 11.48 3.43 21.62
CA ALA A 141 10.39 4.07 20.88
C ALA A 141 9.33 4.67 21.81
N GLN A 142 8.99 3.94 22.88
CA GLN A 142 8.01 4.39 23.88
C GLN A 142 8.50 5.64 24.63
N THR A 143 9.73 5.62 25.13
CA THR A 143 10.30 6.72 25.93
C THR A 143 10.64 7.96 25.11
N SER A 144 10.84 7.81 23.80
CA SER A 144 11.14 8.90 22.86
C SER A 144 9.94 9.37 22.06
N GLU A 145 8.73 8.95 22.43
CA GLU A 145 7.50 9.32 21.74
C GLU A 145 7.31 10.85 21.73
N ARG A 146 7.01 11.40 20.54
CA ARG A 146 6.81 12.84 20.33
C ARG A 146 5.61 13.09 19.43
N ILE A 147 4.43 12.60 19.82
CA ILE A 147 3.19 12.68 19.03
C ILE A 147 2.92 14.10 18.52
N ASP A 148 3.07 15.14 19.35
CA ASP A 148 2.72 16.52 18.98
C ASP A 148 3.63 17.15 17.92
N SER A 149 4.77 16.51 17.61
CA SER A 149 5.69 16.90 16.54
C SER A 149 5.86 15.83 15.47
N ALA A 150 5.12 14.72 15.56
CA ALA A 150 5.28 13.58 14.66
C ALA A 150 5.03 14.00 13.21
N PHE A 151 4.01 14.82 12.95
CA PHE A 151 3.70 15.27 11.60
C PHE A 151 4.82 16.10 10.97
N SER A 152 5.33 17.13 11.66
CA SER A 152 6.42 17.95 11.14
C SER A 152 7.69 17.13 10.88
N ARG A 153 8.01 16.23 11.79
CA ARG A 153 9.16 15.33 11.64
C ARG A 153 8.99 14.37 10.46
N LEU A 154 7.80 13.78 10.27
CA LEU A 154 7.53 12.88 9.14
C LEU A 154 7.76 13.59 7.80
N VAL A 155 7.26 14.83 7.68
CA VAL A 155 7.38 15.63 6.46
C VAL A 155 8.80 16.11 6.21
N ASN A 156 9.50 16.57 7.25
CA ASN A 156 10.80 17.23 7.13
C ASN A 156 11.99 16.26 7.17
N GLU A 157 11.96 15.23 8.01
CA GLU A 157 13.07 14.29 8.18
C GLU A 157 13.04 13.18 7.11
N ARG A 158 11.84 12.85 6.58
CA ARG A 158 11.61 11.74 5.62
C ARG A 158 12.16 10.37 6.07
N SER A 159 12.44 10.26 7.36
CA SER A 159 12.91 9.07 8.05
C SER A 159 11.74 8.21 8.50
N GLU A 160 12.03 6.94 8.79
CA GLU A 160 11.08 6.04 9.43
C GLU A 160 10.85 6.48 10.87
N GLN A 161 9.59 6.53 11.29
CA GLN A 161 9.20 6.78 12.68
C GLN A 161 8.51 5.56 13.26
N LEU A 162 8.81 5.27 14.52
CA LEU A 162 8.22 4.16 15.25
C LEU A 162 7.13 4.69 16.18
N VAL A 163 6.00 3.99 16.20
CA VAL A 163 4.89 4.22 17.12
C VAL A 163 4.65 2.91 17.85
N VAL A 164 4.58 2.94 19.18
CA VAL A 164 4.36 1.76 20.01
C VAL A 164 3.22 2.00 21.00
N HIS A 165 2.51 0.95 21.39
CA HIS A 165 1.38 1.06 22.30
C HIS A 165 1.21 -0.17 23.17
N ASP A 166 1.16 0.06 24.48
CA ASP A 166 0.95 -0.98 25.48
C ASP A 166 -0.53 -1.09 25.87
N GLY A 167 -1.23 -2.06 25.28
CA GLY A 167 -2.57 -2.44 25.75
C GLY A 167 -3.71 -1.72 25.05
N GLY A 168 -4.88 -1.72 25.69
CA GLY A 168 -6.12 -1.28 25.04
C GLY A 168 -6.39 0.21 25.18
N GLY A 169 -7.07 0.77 24.19
CA GLY A 169 -7.47 2.18 24.19
C GLY A 169 -7.00 2.91 22.94
N THR A 170 -7.00 4.24 23.01
CA THR A 170 -6.66 5.09 21.88
C THR A 170 -5.15 5.11 21.67
N LEU A 171 -4.72 4.60 20.52
CA LEU A 171 -3.39 4.77 19.95
C LEU A 171 -3.39 6.00 19.04
N ARG A 172 -2.46 6.94 19.28
CA ARG A 172 -2.23 8.10 18.41
C ARG A 172 -1.01 7.83 17.53
N PHE A 173 -1.22 7.74 16.23
CA PHE A 173 -0.15 7.51 15.25
C PHE A 173 0.64 8.77 14.97
N VAL A 174 -0.08 9.86 14.72
CA VAL A 174 0.49 11.12 14.30
C VAL A 174 -0.34 12.24 14.91
N GLY A 175 0.36 13.28 15.37
CA GLY A 175 -0.23 14.55 15.76
C GLY A 175 0.69 15.70 15.34
N GLY A 176 0.16 16.91 15.46
CA GLY A 176 0.96 18.13 15.39
C GLY A 176 0.78 18.96 14.12
N GLN A 177 1.37 20.15 14.20
CA GLN A 177 1.45 21.13 13.11
C GLN A 177 2.74 20.92 12.32
N LEU A 178 2.73 21.27 11.04
CA LEU A 178 3.91 21.22 10.17
C LEU A 178 5.00 22.18 10.65
N ASP A 179 4.61 23.40 11.00
CA ASP A 179 5.48 24.38 11.63
C ASP A 179 4.68 25.36 12.52
N ALA A 180 5.39 26.06 13.41
CA ALA A 180 4.80 27.01 14.35
C ALA A 180 4.27 28.30 13.69
N LYS A 181 4.53 28.51 12.39
CA LYS A 181 4.15 29.70 11.62
C LYS A 181 2.96 29.44 10.69
N ARG A 182 2.25 28.33 10.88
CA ARG A 182 1.10 27.89 10.04
C ARG A 182 1.46 27.67 8.56
N GLY A 183 2.71 27.32 8.27
CA GLY A 183 3.07 26.84 6.94
C GLY A 183 2.36 25.53 6.60
N SER A 184 2.36 25.20 5.32
CA SER A 184 1.61 24.06 4.78
C SER A 184 2.42 23.28 3.75
N THR A 185 2.10 21.98 3.59
CA THR A 185 2.80 21.09 2.65
C THR A 185 2.69 21.61 1.21
N LYS A 186 3.83 21.76 0.51
CA LYS A 186 3.84 22.25 -0.89
C LYS A 186 3.23 21.28 -1.89
N GLU A 187 3.34 19.99 -1.60
CA GLU A 187 2.90 18.89 -2.44
C GLU A 187 2.21 17.84 -1.57
N GLY A 188 1.29 17.09 -2.18
CA GLY A 188 0.65 15.94 -1.53
C GLY A 188 1.51 14.70 -1.63
N ASN A 189 1.51 13.86 -0.60
CA ASN A 189 2.23 12.60 -0.60
C ASN A 189 1.57 11.54 0.29
N TRP A 190 1.92 10.29 0.07
CA TRP A 190 1.42 9.16 0.85
C TRP A 190 2.19 9.03 2.16
N LEU A 191 1.47 8.96 3.27
CA LEU A 191 1.95 8.41 4.53
C LEU A 191 1.73 6.90 4.51
N TYR A 192 2.82 6.15 4.60
CA TYR A 192 2.81 4.70 4.65
C TYR A 192 2.92 4.23 6.09
N VAL A 193 2.08 3.28 6.50
CA VAL A 193 2.02 2.73 7.85
C VAL A 193 2.06 1.21 7.79
N ARG A 194 3.07 0.62 8.42
CA ARG A 194 3.24 -0.83 8.53
C ARG A 194 3.18 -1.24 9.99
N GLN A 195 2.29 -2.18 10.30
CA GLN A 195 2.20 -2.84 11.59
C GLN A 195 3.28 -3.93 11.67
N LEU A 196 4.21 -3.75 12.62
CA LEU A 196 5.31 -4.68 12.89
C LEU A 196 4.89 -5.76 13.90
N SER A 197 3.98 -5.43 14.81
CA SER A 197 3.43 -6.36 15.80
C SER A 197 2.06 -5.90 16.32
N GLY A 198 1.36 -6.82 16.98
CA GLY A 198 0.04 -6.57 17.57
C GLY A 198 -1.11 -7.09 16.72
N SER A 199 -2.32 -6.68 17.12
CA SER A 199 -3.59 -7.10 16.52
C SER A 199 -4.15 -5.98 15.63
N PRO A 200 -5.10 -6.29 14.73
CA PRO A 200 -5.80 -5.27 13.93
C PRO A 200 -6.37 -4.14 14.80
N LEU A 201 -6.34 -2.93 14.25
CA LEU A 201 -6.88 -1.73 14.89
C LEU A 201 -8.37 -1.60 14.64
N TYR A 202 -9.05 -0.88 15.52
CA TYR A 202 -10.47 -0.54 15.43
C TYR A 202 -10.64 0.98 15.36
N ASP A 203 -11.77 1.47 14.87
CA ASP A 203 -12.22 2.86 15.05
C ASP A 203 -11.13 3.88 14.68
N VAL A 204 -10.55 3.67 13.50
CA VAL A 204 -9.50 4.54 12.99
C VAL A 204 -10.13 5.86 12.53
N GLN A 205 -9.51 6.97 12.93
CA GLN A 205 -10.01 8.31 12.69
C GLN A 205 -8.86 9.31 12.54
N GLY A 206 -9.13 10.44 11.90
CA GLY A 206 -8.15 11.50 11.80
C GLY A 206 -8.72 12.79 11.22
N ALA A 207 -7.92 13.83 11.28
CA ALA A 207 -8.25 15.14 10.76
C ALA A 207 -7.01 15.80 10.17
N ILE A 208 -7.21 16.53 9.07
CA ILE A 208 -6.18 17.30 8.38
C ILE A 208 -6.64 18.75 8.39
N ASP A 209 -5.87 19.67 8.98
CA ASP A 209 -6.10 21.11 8.79
C ASP A 209 -5.43 21.57 7.49
N LEU A 210 -6.11 22.39 6.70
CA LEU A 210 -5.67 22.77 5.35
C LEU A 210 -5.53 24.28 5.18
N ASP A 211 -4.59 24.65 4.31
CA ASP A 211 -4.67 25.84 3.49
C ASP A 211 -5.51 25.53 2.25
N MET A 212 -6.74 26.06 2.22
CA MET A 212 -7.70 25.77 1.16
C MET A 212 -7.23 26.19 -0.25
N ALA A 213 -6.49 27.29 -0.36
CA ALA A 213 -6.01 27.76 -1.66
C ALA A 213 -4.93 26.82 -2.20
N GLN A 214 -3.99 26.45 -1.34
CA GLN A 214 -2.92 25.51 -1.70
C GLN A 214 -3.45 24.09 -1.92
N TYR A 215 -4.46 23.68 -1.13
CA TYR A 215 -5.15 22.41 -1.31
C TYR A 215 -5.84 22.33 -2.67
N ALA A 216 -6.68 23.31 -3.03
CA ALA A 216 -7.38 23.31 -4.30
C ALA A 216 -6.40 23.31 -5.50
N ALA A 217 -5.34 24.11 -5.43
CA ALA A 217 -4.30 24.16 -6.45
C ALA A 217 -3.51 22.84 -6.56
N GLY A 218 -3.21 22.18 -5.44
CA GLY A 218 -2.55 20.88 -5.41
C GLY A 218 -3.45 19.75 -5.89
N TYR A 219 -4.72 19.76 -5.49
CA TYR A 219 -5.73 18.78 -5.88
C TYR A 219 -5.91 18.71 -7.40
N ALA A 220 -5.97 19.87 -8.07
CA ALA A 220 -6.08 19.96 -9.52
C ALA A 220 -4.86 19.34 -10.27
N LYS A 221 -3.72 19.20 -9.59
CA LYS A 221 -2.49 18.62 -10.14
C LYS A 221 -2.33 17.12 -9.85
N ILE A 222 -3.22 16.53 -9.05
CA ILE A 222 -3.15 15.11 -8.72
C ILE A 222 -3.33 14.29 -10.00
N VAL A 223 -2.39 13.37 -10.24
CA VAL A 223 -2.55 12.29 -11.21
C VAL A 223 -3.33 11.17 -10.53
N TRP A 224 -4.42 10.73 -11.15
CA TRP A 224 -5.36 9.79 -10.57
C TRP A 224 -5.15 8.38 -11.12
N THR A 225 -5.39 7.36 -10.29
CA THR A 225 -5.51 5.97 -10.74
C THR A 225 -6.69 5.82 -11.71
N THR A 226 -6.64 4.80 -12.57
CA THR A 226 -7.70 4.49 -13.55
C THR A 226 -8.82 3.61 -12.99
N SER A 227 -8.93 3.50 -11.66
CA SER A 227 -9.96 2.69 -10.97
C SER A 227 -11.33 3.39 -10.96
N ALA A 228 -12.39 2.62 -10.69
CA ALA A 228 -13.74 3.17 -10.47
C ALA A 228 -13.79 4.14 -9.26
N TYR A 229 -12.85 3.98 -8.33
CA TYR A 229 -12.67 4.81 -7.14
C TYR A 229 -11.26 5.42 -7.14
N PRO A 230 -11.04 6.53 -7.86
CA PRO A 230 -9.69 7.03 -8.10
C PRO A 230 -9.00 7.55 -6.83
N ASP A 231 -7.75 7.14 -6.66
CA ASP A 231 -6.80 7.66 -5.68
C ASP A 231 -5.62 8.35 -6.38
N PRO A 232 -4.83 9.17 -5.67
CA PRO A 232 -3.57 9.70 -6.19
C PRO A 232 -2.62 8.56 -6.58
N VAL A 233 -2.01 8.65 -7.75
CA VAL A 233 -0.93 7.72 -8.12
C VAL A 233 0.24 7.92 -7.14
N ASP A 234 0.91 6.84 -6.77
CA ASP A 234 2.15 6.94 -5.99
C ASP A 234 3.16 7.76 -6.81
N ALA A 235 3.63 8.87 -6.26
CA ALA A 235 4.74 9.60 -6.88
C ALA A 235 5.93 8.64 -7.02
N PRO A 236 6.68 8.65 -8.14
CA PRO A 236 7.92 7.91 -8.21
C PRO A 236 8.78 8.35 -7.03
N SER A 237 9.14 7.41 -6.16
CA SER A 237 9.91 7.67 -4.95
C SER A 237 11.07 8.60 -5.27
N ALA A 238 11.16 9.74 -4.57
CA ALA A 238 12.28 10.65 -4.72
C ALA A 238 13.56 9.96 -4.24
N GLY A 239 14.23 9.32 -5.19
CA GLY A 239 15.46 8.57 -5.06
C GLY A 239 16.05 8.39 -6.45
N GLY A 240 16.36 9.51 -7.11
CA GLY A 240 16.88 9.54 -8.48
C GLY A 240 16.79 10.94 -9.05
N GLY A 241 17.65 11.85 -8.59
CA GLY A 241 17.80 13.15 -9.22
C GLY A 241 18.16 12.98 -10.70
N THR A 242 17.46 13.71 -11.55
CA THR A 242 17.78 13.89 -12.97
C THR A 242 19.06 14.70 -13.11
N GLY A 243 20.20 14.05 -12.85
CA GLY A 243 21.49 14.51 -13.34
C GLY A 243 21.68 14.01 -14.76
N THR A 244 21.64 14.91 -15.73
CA THR A 244 22.11 14.62 -17.10
C THR A 244 23.61 14.40 -17.01
N VAL A 245 24.04 13.13 -16.96
CA VAL A 245 25.46 12.77 -17.00
C VAL A 245 25.77 12.37 -18.45
N THR A 246 26.51 13.23 -19.13
CA THR A 246 27.23 12.93 -20.37
C THR A 246 28.11 11.70 -20.13
N PRO A 247 28.16 10.71 -21.05
CA PRO A 247 28.80 9.44 -20.78
C PRO A 247 30.32 9.63 -20.70
N GLN A 248 30.90 9.25 -19.56
CA GLN A 248 32.31 8.86 -19.51
C GLN A 248 32.38 7.44 -18.96
N ASP A 249 32.83 6.55 -19.83
CA ASP A 249 33.07 5.13 -19.56
C ASP A 249 33.84 4.94 -18.25
N ASN A 250 33.25 4.16 -17.34
CA ASN A 250 33.94 3.07 -16.68
C ASN A 250 32.92 2.13 -16.04
N ALA A 251 32.90 0.91 -16.57
CA ALA A 251 31.97 -0.14 -16.21
C ALA A 251 32.27 -0.73 -14.83
N THR A 252 31.30 -0.59 -13.91
CA THR A 252 30.95 -1.65 -12.97
C THR A 252 29.44 -1.87 -13.09
N THR A 253 29.07 -2.98 -13.74
CA THR A 253 27.69 -3.36 -14.00
C THR A 253 26.93 -3.61 -12.69
N LEU A 254 26.02 -2.70 -12.34
CA LEU A 254 24.94 -2.97 -11.39
C LEU A 254 23.91 -3.91 -12.06
N PRO A 255 23.35 -4.89 -11.34
CA PRO A 255 22.39 -5.82 -11.92
C PRO A 255 21.09 -5.11 -12.29
N VAL A 256 20.61 -5.37 -13.51
CA VAL A 256 19.32 -4.90 -14.01
C VAL A 256 18.20 -5.67 -13.29
N PRO A 257 17.21 -5.01 -12.66
CA PRO A 257 16.12 -5.71 -12.00
C PRO A 257 15.30 -6.52 -13.00
N ALA A 258 14.90 -7.74 -12.62
CA ALA A 258 14.11 -8.62 -13.47
C ALA A 258 12.78 -7.97 -13.89
N THR A 259 12.47 -8.00 -15.19
CA THR A 259 11.27 -7.39 -15.80
C THR A 259 10.29 -8.45 -16.29
N VAL A 260 9.01 -8.10 -16.37
CA VAL A 260 7.95 -8.97 -16.92
C VAL A 260 7.24 -8.24 -18.04
N SER A 261 7.10 -8.90 -19.18
CA SER A 261 6.21 -8.49 -20.26
C SER A 261 5.11 -9.53 -20.44
N THR A 262 3.91 -9.09 -20.82
CA THR A 262 2.75 -9.98 -20.99
C THR A 262 2.00 -9.61 -22.26
N SER A 263 1.51 -10.61 -22.99
CA SER A 263 0.65 -10.43 -24.16
C SER A 263 -0.48 -11.45 -24.17
N VAL A 264 -1.64 -11.08 -24.73
CA VAL A 264 -2.78 -12.00 -24.93
C VAL A 264 -2.58 -12.73 -26.24
N VAL A 265 -2.67 -14.06 -26.22
CA VAL A 265 -2.45 -14.92 -27.40
C VAL A 265 -3.65 -15.80 -27.77
N SER A 266 -4.74 -15.73 -26.99
CA SER A 266 -6.02 -16.38 -27.32
C SER A 266 -6.83 -15.57 -28.33
N ALA A 267 -7.49 -16.27 -29.26
CA ALA A 267 -8.49 -15.65 -30.13
C ALA A 267 -9.78 -15.30 -29.34
N ALA A 268 -10.56 -14.35 -29.85
CA ALA A 268 -11.85 -13.99 -29.26
C ALA A 268 -12.78 -15.22 -29.16
N GLY A 269 -13.46 -15.36 -28.03
CA GLY A 269 -14.32 -16.51 -27.74
C GLY A 269 -13.59 -17.79 -27.32
N GLN A 270 -12.26 -17.77 -27.22
CA GLN A 270 -11.47 -18.84 -26.62
C GLN A 270 -11.06 -18.49 -25.18
N PRO A 271 -10.78 -19.51 -24.34
CA PRO A 271 -10.22 -19.29 -23.01
C PRO A 271 -8.97 -18.40 -23.08
N LEU A 272 -8.88 -17.43 -22.17
CA LEU A 272 -7.82 -16.44 -22.18
C LEU A 272 -6.46 -17.14 -22.01
N ARG A 273 -5.55 -16.91 -22.97
CA ARG A 273 -4.17 -17.37 -22.90
C ARG A 273 -3.24 -16.18 -22.86
N LEU A 274 -2.33 -16.19 -21.90
CA LEU A 274 -1.31 -15.17 -21.75
C LEU A 274 0.05 -15.73 -22.13
N ASP A 275 0.87 -14.95 -22.81
CA ASP A 275 2.30 -15.16 -22.92
C ASP A 275 3.00 -14.22 -21.96
N ILE A 276 3.58 -14.76 -20.89
CA ILE A 276 4.31 -14.04 -19.86
C ILE A 276 5.80 -14.32 -20.06
N THR A 277 6.59 -13.28 -20.29
CA THR A 277 8.05 -13.39 -20.41
C THR A 277 8.70 -12.75 -19.20
N LEU A 278 9.44 -13.54 -18.42
CA LEU A 278 10.28 -13.11 -17.32
C LEU A 278 11.72 -12.95 -17.83
N ALA A 279 12.22 -11.72 -17.83
CA ALA A 279 13.62 -11.42 -18.15
C ALA A 279 14.42 -11.20 -16.86
N GLN A 280 15.59 -11.83 -16.75
CA GLN A 280 16.43 -11.82 -15.56
C GLN A 280 17.88 -11.53 -15.92
N ALA A 281 18.61 -10.88 -15.01
CA ALA A 281 20.04 -10.67 -15.19
C ALA A 281 20.79 -12.01 -15.16
N THR A 282 21.83 -12.15 -15.97
CA THR A 282 22.68 -13.36 -16.02
C THR A 282 23.32 -13.69 -14.67
N SER A 283 23.63 -12.66 -13.86
CA SER A 283 24.09 -12.80 -12.48
C SER A 283 23.07 -13.50 -11.57
N ASP A 284 21.78 -13.20 -11.74
CA ASP A 284 20.70 -13.73 -10.92
C ASP A 284 20.40 -15.18 -11.31
N VAL A 285 20.49 -15.47 -12.61
CA VAL A 285 20.39 -16.84 -13.14
C VAL A 285 21.51 -17.72 -12.62
N ALA A 286 22.75 -17.22 -12.60
CA ALA A 286 23.90 -17.96 -12.07
C ALA A 286 23.80 -18.19 -10.55
N ALA A 287 23.28 -17.21 -9.80
CA ALA A 287 23.08 -17.31 -8.35
C ALA A 287 21.92 -18.23 -7.96
N SER A 288 21.02 -18.57 -8.90
CA SER A 288 19.81 -19.34 -8.64
C SER A 288 19.44 -20.17 -9.86
N PRO A 289 19.99 -21.39 -9.99
CA PRO A 289 19.81 -22.22 -11.19
C PRO A 289 18.37 -22.78 -11.34
N LYS A 290 17.55 -22.67 -10.30
CA LYS A 290 16.14 -23.09 -10.32
C LYS A 290 15.21 -22.01 -9.80
N ILE A 291 14.00 -21.99 -10.35
CA ILE A 291 12.95 -21.01 -10.06
C ILE A 291 11.59 -21.68 -10.06
N SER A 292 10.73 -21.26 -9.14
CA SER A 292 9.30 -21.57 -9.15
C SER A 292 8.53 -20.31 -9.53
N THR A 293 7.38 -20.45 -10.18
CA THR A 293 6.53 -19.33 -10.64
C THR A 293 5.08 -19.56 -10.28
N TRP A 294 4.35 -18.47 -10.07
CA TRP A 294 2.94 -18.45 -9.71
C TRP A 294 2.19 -17.54 -10.64
N VAL A 295 1.00 -18.00 -11.03
CA VAL A 295 0.00 -17.22 -11.75
C VAL A 295 -1.26 -17.23 -10.89
N ALA A 296 -1.79 -16.06 -10.55
CA ALA A 296 -2.97 -15.96 -9.69
C ALA A 296 -4.02 -15.05 -10.31
N ALA A 297 -5.28 -15.46 -10.23
CA ALA A 297 -6.43 -14.63 -10.53
C ALA A 297 -6.98 -14.02 -9.23
N LEU A 298 -7.11 -12.71 -9.21
CA LEU A 298 -7.75 -11.93 -8.16
C LEU A 298 -9.13 -11.51 -8.67
N ILE A 299 -10.17 -11.86 -7.93
CA ILE A 299 -11.50 -11.27 -8.08
C ILE A 299 -11.61 -10.17 -7.03
N PRO A 300 -11.63 -8.89 -7.43
CA PRO A 300 -11.76 -7.79 -6.47
C PRO A 300 -13.11 -7.84 -5.76
N ALA A 301 -13.14 -7.39 -4.51
CA ALA A 301 -14.39 -7.21 -3.79
C ALA A 301 -15.33 -6.26 -4.58
N ASN A 302 -16.55 -6.71 -4.83
CA ASN A 302 -17.55 -5.95 -5.59
C ASN A 302 -18.79 -5.59 -4.77
N GLY A 303 -18.80 -5.94 -3.48
CA GLY A 303 -19.87 -5.60 -2.54
C GLY A 303 -21.20 -6.32 -2.78
N GLN A 304 -21.28 -7.20 -3.78
CA GLN A 304 -22.47 -7.99 -4.10
C GLN A 304 -22.18 -9.48 -3.94
N SER A 305 -21.38 -10.04 -4.83
CA SER A 305 -21.06 -11.48 -4.86
C SER A 305 -19.73 -11.80 -4.15
N PHE A 306 -18.82 -10.83 -4.07
CA PHE A 306 -17.52 -10.96 -3.40
C PHE A 306 -17.38 -9.86 -2.35
N GLN A 307 -17.44 -10.24 -1.07
CA GLN A 307 -17.33 -9.34 0.08
C GLN A 307 -15.87 -8.97 0.41
N ALA A 308 -14.91 -9.75 -0.11
CA ALA A 308 -13.48 -9.53 0.03
C ALA A 308 -12.76 -9.98 -1.26
N ASP A 309 -11.56 -9.46 -1.46
CA ASP A 309 -10.66 -9.87 -2.53
C ASP A 309 -10.41 -11.38 -2.45
N THR A 310 -10.76 -12.09 -3.51
CA THR A 310 -10.66 -13.55 -3.55
C THR A 310 -9.56 -13.94 -4.53
N TRP A 311 -8.55 -14.63 -4.03
CA TRP A 311 -7.40 -15.09 -4.81
C TRP A 311 -7.56 -16.55 -5.20
N PHE A 312 -7.22 -16.85 -6.45
CA PHE A 312 -7.16 -18.19 -7.00
C PHE A 312 -5.79 -18.39 -7.66
N PHE A 313 -5.05 -19.41 -7.26
CA PHE A 313 -3.75 -19.73 -7.81
C PHE A 313 -3.88 -20.82 -8.87
N ARG A 314 -3.29 -20.60 -10.04
CA ARG A 314 -3.27 -21.57 -11.14
C ARG A 314 -2.15 -22.57 -10.89
N LEU A 315 -2.52 -23.83 -10.72
CA LEU A 315 -1.59 -24.93 -10.49
C LEU A 315 -1.01 -25.46 -11.81
N ALA A 316 0.13 -26.15 -11.72
CA ALA A 316 0.81 -26.78 -12.86
C ALA A 316 -0.07 -27.82 -13.59
N ASN A 317 -0.97 -28.49 -12.88
CA ASN A 317 -1.92 -29.46 -13.44
C ASN A 317 -3.13 -28.81 -14.14
N GLY A 318 -3.22 -27.48 -14.17
CA GLY A 318 -4.32 -26.73 -14.77
C GLY A 318 -5.51 -26.47 -13.86
N SER A 319 -5.53 -26.93 -12.61
CA SER A 319 -6.62 -26.61 -11.66
C SER A 319 -6.36 -25.30 -10.90
N TRP A 320 -7.38 -24.82 -10.18
CA TRP A 320 -7.31 -23.64 -9.33
C TRP A 320 -7.32 -24.00 -7.84
N ALA A 321 -6.56 -23.26 -7.04
CA ALA A 321 -6.59 -23.32 -5.59
C ALA A 321 -6.95 -21.94 -5.00
N SER A 322 -7.94 -21.87 -4.09
CA SER A 322 -8.40 -20.62 -3.48
C SER A 322 -7.79 -20.30 -2.10
N GLN A 323 -7.00 -21.23 -1.55
CA GLN A 323 -6.30 -21.05 -0.28
C GLN A 323 -4.80 -21.00 -0.55
N VAL A 324 -4.08 -20.08 0.10
CA VAL A 324 -2.61 -20.08 0.15
C VAL A 324 -2.20 -21.08 1.24
N PRO A 325 -1.67 -22.27 0.91
CA PRO A 325 -1.20 -23.21 1.91
C PRO A 325 0.07 -22.66 2.58
N ALA A 326 0.41 -23.20 3.75
CA ALA A 326 1.69 -22.89 4.40
C ALA A 326 2.91 -23.26 3.52
N ASP A 327 2.73 -24.17 2.57
CA ASP A 327 3.70 -24.52 1.54
C ASP A 327 3.38 -23.82 0.20
N LEU A 328 4.22 -22.85 -0.15
CA LEU A 328 4.09 -22.08 -1.39
C LEU A 328 4.36 -22.94 -2.64
N GLU A 329 5.16 -24.00 -2.55
CA GLU A 329 5.46 -24.85 -3.72
C GLU A 329 4.24 -25.65 -4.16
N GLY A 330 3.35 -26.03 -3.23
CA GLY A 330 2.10 -26.73 -3.53
C GLY A 330 1.12 -25.93 -4.41
N ILE A 331 1.32 -24.62 -4.55
CA ILE A 331 0.50 -23.74 -5.40
C ILE A 331 1.25 -23.11 -6.58
N ALA A 332 2.47 -23.56 -6.86
CA ALA A 332 3.25 -23.06 -8.00
C ALA A 332 2.63 -23.50 -9.34
N PHE A 333 2.58 -22.56 -10.28
CA PHE A 333 2.22 -22.83 -11.68
C PHE A 333 3.32 -23.62 -12.39
N ALA A 334 4.57 -23.30 -12.11
CA ALA A 334 5.72 -24.10 -12.52
C ALA A 334 6.72 -24.14 -11.36
N SER A 335 7.08 -25.32 -10.87
CA SER A 335 7.96 -25.48 -9.71
C SER A 335 9.35 -25.91 -10.13
N GLN A 336 10.37 -25.28 -9.55
CA GLN A 336 11.78 -25.68 -9.65
C GLN A 336 12.28 -25.90 -11.09
N VAL A 337 11.77 -25.09 -12.03
CA VAL A 337 12.21 -25.11 -13.44
C VAL A 337 13.61 -24.53 -13.58
N ALA A 338 14.33 -24.93 -14.63
CA ALA A 338 15.66 -24.38 -14.91
C ALA A 338 15.57 -22.87 -15.13
N ASN A 339 16.39 -22.11 -14.42
CA ASN A 339 16.42 -20.67 -14.55
C ASN A 339 17.16 -20.26 -15.83
N ALA A 340 16.70 -19.18 -16.48
CA ALA A 340 17.31 -18.65 -17.69
C ALA A 340 17.12 -17.12 -17.74
N ALA A 341 17.95 -16.45 -18.53
CA ALA A 341 17.88 -14.99 -18.71
C ALA A 341 16.54 -14.55 -19.31
N SER A 342 15.86 -15.44 -20.04
CA SER A 342 14.50 -15.26 -20.52
C SER A 342 13.72 -16.56 -20.32
N LEU A 343 12.62 -16.48 -19.58
CA LEU A 343 11.69 -17.60 -19.35
C LEU A 343 10.31 -17.19 -19.83
N LYS A 344 9.65 -18.10 -20.56
CA LYS A 344 8.31 -17.90 -21.09
C LYS A 344 7.33 -18.86 -20.43
N PHE A 345 6.21 -18.31 -19.97
CA PHE A 345 5.12 -19.05 -19.34
C PHE A 345 3.82 -18.73 -20.06
N THR A 346 3.03 -19.76 -20.35
CA THR A 346 1.82 -19.61 -21.16
C THR A 346 0.58 -20.17 -20.44
N PRO A 347 0.13 -19.55 -19.32
CA PRO A 347 -1.06 -20.01 -18.61
C PRO A 347 -2.32 -19.83 -19.47
N SER A 348 -3.18 -20.84 -19.44
CA SER A 348 -4.57 -20.75 -19.92
C SER A 348 -5.46 -20.49 -18.71
N LEU A 349 -6.37 -19.54 -18.82
CA LEU A 349 -7.38 -19.21 -17.82
C LEU A 349 -8.69 -19.76 -18.38
N ASP A 350 -9.38 -20.63 -17.64
CA ASP A 350 -10.48 -21.46 -18.17
C ASP A 350 -11.70 -20.67 -18.70
N PHE A 351 -11.66 -19.35 -18.57
CA PHE A 351 -12.68 -18.40 -19.00
C PHE A 351 -12.14 -17.50 -20.11
N THR A 352 -13.04 -17.02 -20.95
CA THR A 352 -12.72 -16.05 -22.00
C THR A 352 -12.35 -14.69 -21.42
N GLU A 353 -11.68 -13.86 -22.23
CA GLU A 353 -11.34 -12.49 -21.85
C GLU A 353 -12.58 -11.67 -21.42
N ALA A 354 -13.70 -11.82 -22.14
CA ALA A 354 -14.93 -11.09 -21.88
C ALA A 354 -15.55 -11.46 -20.53
N GLU A 355 -15.58 -12.77 -20.20
CA GLU A 355 -16.09 -13.25 -18.92
C GLU A 355 -15.24 -12.76 -17.75
N LEU A 356 -13.91 -12.86 -17.87
CA LEU A 356 -13.00 -12.39 -16.83
C LEU A 356 -13.11 -10.87 -16.62
N ARG A 357 -13.29 -10.09 -17.69
CA ARG A 357 -13.54 -8.64 -17.57
C ARG A 357 -14.90 -8.33 -16.93
N ALA A 358 -15.94 -9.11 -17.19
CA ALA A 358 -17.25 -8.91 -16.57
C ALA A 358 -17.19 -9.03 -15.03
N PHE A 359 -16.28 -9.86 -14.51
CA PHE A 359 -16.03 -10.01 -13.08
C PHE A 359 -14.85 -9.16 -12.56
N ASN A 360 -14.30 -8.25 -13.37
CA ASN A 360 -13.14 -7.43 -13.04
C ASN A 360 -11.91 -8.24 -12.58
N VAL A 361 -11.75 -9.46 -13.10
CA VAL A 361 -10.65 -10.35 -12.71
C VAL A 361 -9.32 -9.75 -13.12
N GLN A 362 -8.35 -9.80 -12.21
CA GLN A 362 -6.96 -9.41 -12.45
C GLN A 362 -6.07 -10.64 -12.36
N VAL A 363 -5.15 -10.81 -13.30
CA VAL A 363 -4.14 -11.87 -13.27
C VAL A 363 -2.83 -11.26 -12.81
N HIS A 364 -2.19 -11.89 -11.85
CA HIS A 364 -0.92 -11.52 -11.25
C HIS A 364 0.12 -12.61 -11.50
N PHE A 365 1.38 -12.20 -11.61
CA PHE A 365 2.52 -13.10 -11.77
C PHE A 365 3.55 -12.88 -10.67
N GLY A 366 4.20 -13.96 -10.24
CA GLY A 366 5.35 -13.89 -9.35
C GLY A 366 6.24 -15.11 -9.47
N TYR A 367 7.41 -15.06 -8.86
CA TYR A 367 8.39 -16.14 -8.89
C TYR A 367 9.22 -16.20 -7.62
N LYS A 368 9.93 -17.31 -7.41
CA LYS A 368 10.77 -17.57 -6.26
C LYS A 368 11.97 -18.34 -6.76
N THR A 369 13.16 -17.86 -6.49
CA THR A 369 14.37 -18.63 -6.80
C THR A 369 14.57 -19.74 -5.77
N GLY A 370 15.33 -20.79 -6.11
CA GLY A 370 15.56 -21.94 -5.23
C GLY A 370 16.10 -21.60 -3.83
N THR A 371 16.74 -20.43 -3.69
CA THR A 371 17.29 -19.90 -2.43
C THR A 371 16.62 -18.61 -1.96
N GLY A 372 15.63 -18.08 -2.69
CA GLY A 372 15.08 -16.74 -2.49
C GLY A 372 13.65 -16.71 -1.95
N SER A 373 13.23 -15.51 -1.55
CA SER A 373 11.84 -15.18 -1.21
C SER A 373 10.96 -15.07 -2.47
N PHE A 374 9.65 -15.15 -2.29
CA PHE A 374 8.70 -14.90 -3.38
C PHE A 374 8.77 -13.43 -3.82
N VAL A 375 8.95 -13.22 -5.12
CA VAL A 375 9.00 -11.94 -5.81
C VAL A 375 7.71 -11.79 -6.61
N SER A 376 6.82 -10.92 -6.12
CA SER A 376 5.65 -10.50 -6.89
C SER A 376 6.08 -9.58 -8.03
N LYS A 377 5.53 -9.80 -9.22
CA LYS A 377 5.64 -8.91 -10.38
C LYS A 377 4.34 -8.14 -10.64
N GLY A 378 3.37 -8.29 -9.74
CA GLY A 378 2.09 -7.58 -9.76
C GLY A 378 1.17 -8.04 -10.90
N LYS A 379 0.22 -7.16 -11.24
CA LYS A 379 -0.81 -7.38 -12.25
C LYS A 379 -0.17 -7.47 -13.64
N VAL A 380 -0.40 -8.58 -14.31
CA VAL A 380 0.04 -8.85 -15.69
C VAL A 380 -1.11 -8.80 -16.70
N TRP A 381 -2.36 -8.90 -16.24
CA TRP A 381 -3.56 -8.72 -17.07
C TRP A 381 -4.78 -8.33 -16.22
N PRO A 382 -5.77 -7.58 -16.73
CA PRO A 382 -5.68 -6.77 -17.95
C PRO A 382 -4.65 -5.66 -17.74
N GLN A 383 -3.92 -5.27 -18.81
CA GLN A 383 -2.90 -4.21 -18.74
C GLN A 383 -3.52 -2.90 -18.24
#